data_AF-A0A7S3QGW7-F1
#
_entry.id   AF-A0A7S3QGW7-F1
#
_cell.length_a   1.000
_cell.length_b   1.000
_cell.length_c   1.000
_cell.angle_alpha   90.00
_cell.angle_beta   90.00
_cell.angle_gamma   90.00
#
_symmetry.space_group_name_H-M   'P 1'
#
loop_
_entity.id
_entity.type
_entity.pdbx_description
1 polymer ?
#
loop_
_entity_poly.entity_id
_entity_poly.type
_entity_poly.pdbx_seq_one_letter_code
_entity_poly.pdbx_strand_id
1 'polypeptide(L)'
;GMQELAHVFGGKVAPGMKREYGKAMVSRIEGCDSPLFKDLPEEFQMWMSHGDKLHTVPDGFKKVAGTSNADFVAIENIKSRMWGLQFHPEVTHSPRGNDIIKNFVVGIAGAKQDWVMTDYANEFIESVRIQVGETGHVIGAVSGGVDSTVAAVLMNKAIGHRFHAVMVDNGCLRKDEAKNVLKRLRGDCGIDLKCVDASDRFLGLLAGVTDPEKKRKIIGGTFIDIFQEESEKIIKEHGQCDWLLQGTLYPDVIESISYKGPSATIKTHHNVGGLPASMRLKLIEPLREL
;
A
#
# COMPACT_ATOMS: atom_id res chain seq x y z
N GLY A 1 10.48 -6.47 -17.54
CA GLY A 1 10.35 -7.92 -17.24
C GLY A 1 10.79 -8.77 -18.41
N MET A 2 9.87 -9.08 -19.34
CA MET A 2 10.13 -9.98 -20.47
C MET A 2 11.33 -9.60 -21.34
N GLN A 3 11.51 -8.31 -21.66
CA GLN A 3 12.60 -7.85 -22.52
C GLN A 3 13.98 -8.06 -21.87
N GLU A 4 14.09 -7.77 -20.57
CA GLU A 4 15.32 -8.02 -19.81
C GLU A 4 15.62 -9.51 -19.72
N LEU A 5 14.60 -10.32 -19.39
CA LEU A 5 14.69 -11.77 -19.42
C LEU A 5 15.17 -12.25 -20.79
N ALA A 6 14.63 -11.71 -21.89
CA ALA A 6 15.09 -12.12 -23.20
C ALA A 6 16.54 -11.70 -23.46
N HIS A 7 16.91 -10.47 -23.11
CA HIS A 7 18.26 -9.95 -23.32
C HIS A 7 19.33 -10.76 -22.56
N VAL A 8 19.09 -11.04 -21.28
CA VAL A 8 20.02 -11.80 -20.42
C VAL A 8 20.26 -13.21 -20.92
N PHE A 9 19.25 -13.84 -21.52
CA PHE A 9 19.34 -15.22 -22.02
C PHE A 9 19.70 -15.30 -23.52
N GLY A 10 20.19 -14.21 -24.12
CA GLY A 10 20.72 -14.20 -25.49
C GLY A 10 19.68 -13.96 -26.59
N GLY A 11 18.45 -13.60 -26.22
CA GLY A 11 17.45 -13.10 -27.15
C GLY A 11 17.75 -11.68 -27.65
N LYS A 12 17.08 -11.28 -28.74
CA LYS A 12 17.28 -9.97 -29.37
C LYS A 12 16.08 -9.07 -29.17
N VAL A 13 16.26 -7.98 -28.43
CA VAL A 13 15.26 -6.91 -28.27
C VAL A 13 15.65 -5.74 -29.16
N ALA A 14 14.70 -5.13 -29.85
CA ALA A 14 14.93 -3.90 -30.61
C ALA A 14 13.71 -2.96 -30.53
N PRO A 15 13.91 -1.66 -30.81
CA PRO A 15 12.81 -0.70 -30.87
C PRO A 15 11.76 -1.10 -31.91
N GLY A 16 10.48 -1.12 -31.49
CA GLY A 16 9.37 -1.36 -32.40
C GLY A 16 9.08 -0.13 -33.26
N MET A 17 8.84 -0.32 -34.57
CA MET A 17 8.45 0.78 -35.47
C MET A 17 7.09 1.42 -35.10
N LYS A 18 6.20 0.63 -34.48
CA LYS A 18 4.95 1.10 -33.88
C LYS A 18 4.95 0.66 -32.42
N ARG A 19 4.83 1.64 -31.52
CA ARG A 19 4.62 1.38 -30.10
C ARG A 19 3.17 0.98 -29.88
N GLU A 20 2.94 -0.05 -29.09
CA GLU A 20 1.60 -0.56 -28.80
C GLU A 20 1.28 -0.27 -27.34
N TYR A 21 0.44 0.74 -27.14
CA TYR A 21 -0.08 1.14 -25.85
C TYR A 21 -1.60 1.10 -25.96
N GLY A 22 -2.22 0.06 -25.41
CA GLY A 22 -3.66 -0.09 -25.51
C GLY A 22 -4.13 -1.53 -25.56
N LYS A 23 -5.43 -1.67 -25.82
CA LYS A 23 -6.09 -2.97 -25.98
C LYS A 23 -5.60 -3.63 -27.26
N ALA A 24 -5.19 -4.89 -27.15
CA ALA A 24 -4.90 -5.74 -28.29
C ALA A 24 -5.55 -7.12 -28.09
N MET A 25 -5.88 -7.78 -29.19
CA MET A 25 -6.27 -9.18 -29.16
C MET A 25 -4.99 -10.04 -29.18
N VAL A 26 -4.80 -10.83 -28.13
CA VAL A 26 -3.72 -11.79 -28.02
C VAL A 26 -4.24 -13.13 -28.50
N SER A 27 -3.54 -13.72 -29.46
CA SER A 27 -3.84 -15.05 -30.00
C SER A 27 -2.78 -16.03 -29.52
N ARG A 28 -3.23 -17.15 -28.95
CA ARG A 28 -2.37 -18.28 -28.58
C ARG A 28 -1.75 -18.90 -29.83
N ILE A 29 -0.58 -19.51 -29.67
CA ILE A 29 0.02 -20.29 -30.75
C ILE A 29 -0.66 -21.65 -30.84
N GLU A 30 -1.07 -22.01 -32.05
CA GLU A 30 -1.74 -23.28 -32.33
C GLU A 30 -0.90 -24.47 -31.85
N GLY A 31 -1.52 -25.40 -31.14
CA GLY A 31 -0.85 -26.55 -30.54
C GLY A 31 0.03 -26.23 -29.32
N CYS A 32 0.06 -24.98 -28.85
CA CYS A 32 0.76 -24.60 -27.63
C CYS A 32 -0.16 -24.68 -26.40
N ASP A 33 0.07 -25.71 -25.58
CA ASP A 33 -0.61 -25.88 -24.29
C ASP A 33 0.24 -25.34 -23.14
N SER A 34 0.37 -24.01 -23.09
CA SER A 34 1.10 -23.35 -21.99
C SER A 34 0.27 -23.42 -20.70
N PRO A 35 0.84 -23.87 -19.57
CA PRO A 35 0.15 -23.89 -18.28
C PRO A 35 -0.26 -22.49 -17.81
N LEU A 36 0.38 -21.43 -18.32
CA LEU A 36 0.05 -20.05 -18.02
C LEU A 36 -1.33 -19.64 -18.58
N PHE A 37 -1.73 -20.24 -19.71
CA PHE A 37 -2.99 -19.96 -20.40
C PHE A 37 -4.03 -21.07 -20.24
N LYS A 38 -3.87 -21.91 -19.22
CA LYS A 38 -4.85 -22.92 -18.85
C LYS A 38 -6.24 -22.29 -18.69
N ASP A 39 -7.26 -22.90 -19.29
CA ASP A 39 -8.66 -22.47 -19.27
C ASP A 39 -8.93 -21.07 -19.88
N LEU A 40 -7.99 -20.55 -20.68
CA LEU A 40 -8.19 -19.36 -21.52
C LEU A 40 -8.55 -19.76 -22.96
N PRO A 41 -9.40 -18.98 -23.65
CA PRO A 41 -9.71 -19.17 -25.07
C PRO A 41 -8.46 -18.97 -25.94
N GLU A 42 -8.57 -19.38 -27.21
CA GLU A 42 -7.52 -19.15 -28.22
C GLU A 42 -7.19 -17.67 -28.40
N GLU A 43 -8.19 -16.80 -28.29
CA GLU A 43 -8.01 -15.35 -28.36
C GLU A 43 -8.60 -14.64 -27.16
N PHE A 44 -7.87 -13.68 -26.60
CA PHE A 44 -8.32 -12.87 -25.48
C PHE A 44 -7.72 -11.46 -25.52
N GLN A 45 -8.50 -10.48 -25.05
CA GLN A 45 -8.07 -9.10 -25.01
C GLN A 45 -7.10 -8.87 -23.83
N MET A 46 -5.98 -8.22 -24.10
CA MET A 46 -5.03 -7.75 -23.07
C MET A 46 -4.61 -6.30 -23.29
N TRP A 47 -4.06 -5.70 -22.25
CA TRP A 47 -3.48 -4.36 -22.29
C TRP A 47 -1.97 -4.42 -22.59
N MET A 48 -1.60 -3.99 -23.78
CA MET A 48 -0.21 -3.87 -24.22
C MET A 48 0.39 -2.56 -23.70
N SER A 49 1.67 -2.59 -23.33
CA SER A 49 2.44 -1.38 -23.05
C SER A 49 3.91 -1.61 -23.37
N HIS A 50 4.26 -1.51 -24.66
CA HIS A 50 5.64 -1.69 -25.07
C HIS A 50 6.06 -0.80 -26.24
N GLY A 51 7.25 -0.23 -26.08
CA GLY A 51 7.97 0.46 -27.16
C GLY A 51 8.85 -0.50 -27.94
N ASP A 52 9.63 -1.30 -27.22
CA ASP A 52 10.51 -2.31 -27.80
C ASP A 52 9.77 -3.62 -28.03
N LYS A 53 10.30 -4.43 -28.95
CA LYS A 53 9.77 -5.74 -29.31
C LYS A 53 10.87 -6.77 -29.27
N LEU A 54 10.50 -7.99 -28.90
CA LEU A 54 11.37 -9.14 -29.04
C LEU A 54 11.40 -9.53 -30.53
N HIS A 55 12.59 -9.72 -31.08
CA HIS A 55 12.80 -10.20 -32.46
C HIS A 55 13.23 -11.67 -32.51
N THR A 56 13.97 -12.11 -31.49
CA THR A 56 14.47 -13.48 -31.40
C THR A 56 14.25 -13.97 -29.99
N VAL A 57 13.53 -15.09 -29.89
CA VAL A 57 13.29 -15.79 -28.63
C VAL A 57 14.61 -16.41 -28.16
N PRO A 58 14.97 -16.30 -26.86
CA PRO A 58 16.18 -16.93 -26.34
C PRO A 58 16.17 -18.45 -26.48
N ASP A 59 17.35 -19.07 -26.50
CA ASP A 59 17.45 -20.53 -26.59
C ASP A 59 16.72 -21.23 -25.42
N GLY A 60 15.97 -22.28 -25.74
CA GLY A 60 15.17 -23.02 -24.77
C GLY A 60 13.83 -22.34 -24.41
N PHE A 61 13.59 -21.11 -24.85
CA PHE A 61 12.28 -20.48 -24.77
C PHE A 61 11.43 -20.78 -26.00
N LYS A 62 10.11 -20.83 -25.81
CA LYS A 62 9.11 -21.00 -26.86
C LYS A 62 8.20 -19.78 -26.90
N LYS A 63 7.76 -19.41 -28.12
CA LYS A 63 6.68 -18.44 -28.33
C LYS A 63 5.35 -19.11 -27.96
N VAL A 64 4.55 -18.46 -27.13
CA VAL A 64 3.25 -19.01 -26.66
C VAL A 64 2.05 -18.17 -27.06
N ALA A 65 2.24 -16.87 -27.32
CA ALA A 65 1.20 -16.02 -27.90
C ALA A 65 1.78 -14.85 -28.71
N GLY A 66 0.98 -14.35 -29.64
CA GLY A 66 1.25 -13.18 -30.48
C GLY A 66 0.06 -12.21 -30.54
N THR A 67 0.26 -11.05 -31.16
CA THR A 67 -0.81 -10.15 -31.63
C THR A 67 -0.61 -9.90 -33.12
N SER A 68 -1.54 -9.19 -33.76
CA SER A 68 -1.36 -8.74 -35.15
C SER A 68 -0.16 -7.83 -35.38
N ASN A 69 0.38 -7.21 -34.31
CA ASN A 69 1.45 -6.21 -34.36
C ASN A 69 2.79 -6.73 -33.80
N ALA A 70 2.77 -7.81 -33.03
CA ALA A 70 3.96 -8.35 -32.38
C ALA A 70 3.89 -9.87 -32.27
N ASP A 71 4.89 -10.53 -32.84
CA ASP A 71 4.94 -11.98 -32.86
C ASP A 71 5.13 -12.60 -31.48
N PHE A 72 5.88 -11.94 -30.59
CA PHE A 72 6.26 -12.50 -29.31
C PHE A 72 5.72 -11.62 -28.19
N VAL A 73 4.46 -11.85 -27.80
CA VAL A 73 3.86 -11.15 -26.66
C VAL A 73 3.84 -11.98 -25.40
N ALA A 74 4.07 -13.29 -25.55
CA ALA A 74 4.38 -14.17 -24.45
C ALA A 74 5.39 -15.24 -24.87
N ILE A 75 6.35 -15.51 -23.97
CA ILE A 75 7.36 -16.57 -24.12
C ILE A 75 7.46 -17.40 -22.85
N GLU A 76 7.87 -18.64 -22.97
CA GLU A 76 8.09 -19.51 -21.82
C GLU A 76 9.28 -20.45 -21.99
N ASN A 77 9.90 -20.82 -20.88
CA ASN A 77 10.82 -21.94 -20.78
C ASN A 77 10.38 -22.81 -19.61
N ILE A 78 9.74 -23.94 -19.93
CA ILE A 78 9.21 -24.89 -18.93
C ILE A 78 10.32 -25.50 -18.08
N LYS A 79 11.49 -25.81 -18.67
CA LYS A 79 12.61 -26.43 -17.94
C LYS A 79 13.15 -25.51 -16.85
N SER A 80 13.33 -24.24 -17.19
CA SER A 80 13.82 -23.21 -16.27
C SER A 80 12.71 -22.54 -15.47
N ARG A 81 11.45 -22.91 -15.72
CA ARG A 81 10.24 -22.34 -15.09
C ARG A 81 10.23 -20.80 -15.18
N MET A 82 10.42 -20.28 -16.39
CA MET A 82 10.44 -18.85 -16.67
C MET A 82 9.37 -18.49 -17.70
N TRP A 83 8.64 -17.40 -17.45
CA TRP A 83 7.63 -16.85 -18.35
C TRP A 83 7.86 -15.35 -18.53
N GLY A 84 7.68 -14.88 -19.76
CA GLY A 84 7.74 -13.47 -20.11
C GLY A 84 6.44 -13.04 -20.78
N LEU A 85 5.88 -11.93 -20.33
CA LEU A 85 4.70 -11.30 -20.92
C LEU A 85 5.05 -9.87 -21.37
N GLN A 86 4.53 -9.47 -22.53
CA GLN A 86 4.68 -8.12 -23.10
C GLN A 86 3.41 -7.26 -22.89
N PHE A 87 2.40 -7.84 -22.24
CA PHE A 87 1.18 -7.19 -21.79
C PHE A 87 1.07 -7.22 -20.26
N HIS A 88 0.13 -6.44 -19.73
CA HIS A 88 -0.11 -6.27 -18.31
C HIS A 88 -1.31 -7.09 -17.84
N PRO A 89 -1.13 -8.28 -17.23
CA PRO A 89 -2.25 -9.05 -16.67
C PRO A 89 -2.83 -8.43 -15.38
N GLU A 90 -2.13 -7.51 -14.73
CA GLU A 90 -2.52 -6.90 -13.46
C GLU A 90 -3.55 -5.76 -13.61
N VAL A 91 -3.75 -5.24 -14.82
CA VAL A 91 -4.64 -4.10 -15.05
C VAL A 91 -6.05 -4.54 -15.43
N THR A 92 -7.05 -3.74 -15.03
CA THR A 92 -8.47 -3.99 -15.32
C THR A 92 -8.80 -4.01 -16.82
N HIS A 93 -7.96 -3.42 -17.65
CA HIS A 93 -8.09 -3.44 -19.11
C HIS A 93 -7.78 -4.80 -19.75
N SER A 94 -7.28 -5.75 -18.97
CA SER A 94 -7.00 -7.15 -19.33
C SER A 94 -8.01 -8.07 -18.64
N PRO A 95 -9.18 -8.36 -19.25
CA PRO A 95 -10.27 -9.07 -18.58
C PRO A 95 -9.90 -10.48 -18.09
N ARG A 96 -8.94 -11.13 -18.75
CA ARG A 96 -8.42 -12.46 -18.40
C ARG A 96 -7.13 -12.42 -17.59
N GLY A 97 -6.70 -11.24 -17.16
CA GLY A 97 -5.44 -11.04 -16.45
C GLY A 97 -5.35 -11.78 -15.11
N ASN A 98 -6.43 -11.78 -14.34
CA ASN A 98 -6.51 -12.52 -13.07
C ASN A 98 -6.36 -14.04 -13.26
N ASP A 99 -6.87 -14.61 -14.36
CA ASP A 99 -6.71 -16.04 -14.65
C ASP A 99 -5.24 -16.38 -14.92
N ILE A 100 -4.54 -15.53 -15.68
CA ILE A 100 -3.11 -15.68 -15.96
C ILE A 100 -2.29 -15.61 -14.68
N ILE A 101 -2.57 -14.61 -13.82
CA ILE A 101 -1.90 -14.45 -12.53
C ILE A 101 -2.17 -15.67 -11.63
N LYS A 102 -3.43 -16.15 -11.57
CA LYS A 102 -3.80 -17.34 -10.81
C LYS A 102 -3.09 -18.60 -11.32
N ASN A 103 -3.05 -18.81 -12.64
CA ASN A 103 -2.35 -19.91 -13.27
C ASN A 103 -0.86 -19.90 -12.91
N PHE A 104 -0.24 -18.71 -12.88
CA PHE A 104 1.15 -18.56 -12.47
C PHE A 104 1.36 -18.80 -10.97
N VAL A 105 0.66 -18.06 -10.12
CA VAL A 105 0.88 -18.06 -8.66
C VAL A 105 0.48 -19.41 -8.04
N VAL A 106 -0.69 -19.92 -8.38
CA VAL A 106 -1.23 -21.14 -7.79
C VAL A 106 -0.81 -22.36 -8.61
N GLY A 107 -1.06 -22.34 -9.91
CA GLY A 107 -0.86 -23.51 -10.76
C GLY A 107 0.62 -23.84 -10.98
N ILE A 108 1.41 -22.84 -11.35
CA ILE A 108 2.82 -23.02 -11.67
C ILE A 108 3.65 -22.96 -10.40
N ALA A 109 3.65 -21.84 -9.67
CA ALA A 109 4.51 -21.62 -8.51
C ALA A 109 4.08 -22.45 -7.28
N GLY A 110 2.85 -22.96 -7.25
CA GLY A 110 2.35 -23.79 -6.15
C GLY A 110 2.13 -23.01 -4.87
N ALA A 111 1.94 -21.68 -4.96
CA ALA A 111 1.65 -20.87 -3.79
C ALA A 111 0.29 -21.26 -3.21
N LYS A 112 0.24 -21.37 -1.89
CA LYS A 112 -1.00 -21.60 -1.16
C LYS A 112 -1.87 -20.35 -1.21
N GLN A 113 -3.18 -20.54 -1.15
CA GLN A 113 -4.16 -19.45 -1.06
C GLN A 113 -4.52 -19.22 0.41
N ASP A 114 -3.51 -19.04 1.25
CA ASP A 114 -3.62 -18.88 2.70
C ASP A 114 -3.57 -17.41 3.16
N TRP A 115 -3.40 -16.47 2.23
CA TRP A 115 -3.57 -15.04 2.52
C TRP A 115 -5.06 -14.67 2.58
N VAL A 116 -5.64 -14.76 3.78
CA VAL A 116 -7.04 -14.40 4.05
C VAL A 116 -7.08 -13.22 5.03
N MET A 117 -7.74 -12.13 4.63
CA MET A 117 -7.78 -10.88 5.43
C MET A 117 -8.36 -11.04 6.85
N THR A 118 -9.26 -12.01 7.07
CA THR A 118 -9.80 -12.28 8.41
C THR A 118 -8.74 -12.84 9.35
N ASP A 119 -7.83 -13.66 8.83
CA ASP A 119 -6.76 -14.26 9.61
C ASP A 119 -5.77 -13.15 10.02
N TYR A 120 -5.43 -12.26 9.09
CA TYR A 120 -4.57 -11.11 9.36
C TYR A 120 -5.11 -10.19 10.47
N ALA A 121 -6.41 -9.88 10.48
CA ALA A 121 -7.00 -9.03 11.51
C ALA A 121 -6.90 -9.66 12.92
N ASN A 122 -7.09 -10.99 13.03
CA ASN A 122 -6.96 -11.71 14.29
C ASN A 122 -5.50 -11.86 14.72
N GLU A 123 -4.60 -12.18 13.79
CA GLU A 123 -3.15 -12.23 14.02
C GLU A 123 -2.62 -10.88 14.51
N PHE A 124 -3.11 -9.78 13.93
CA PHE A 124 -2.77 -8.45 14.40
C PHE A 124 -3.26 -8.20 15.83
N ILE A 125 -4.52 -8.53 16.15
CA ILE A 125 -5.08 -8.37 17.50
C ILE A 125 -4.23 -9.14 18.53
N GLU A 126 -3.87 -10.38 18.23
CA GLU A 126 -3.04 -11.20 19.13
C GLU A 126 -1.60 -10.67 19.22
N SER A 127 -0.99 -10.26 18.12
CA SER A 127 0.37 -9.69 18.15
C SER A 127 0.43 -8.40 18.98
N VAL A 128 -0.58 -7.53 18.89
CA VAL A 128 -0.71 -6.34 19.75
C VAL A 128 -0.83 -6.74 21.21
N ARG A 129 -1.67 -7.72 21.55
CA ARG A 129 -1.83 -8.18 22.94
C ARG A 129 -0.52 -8.66 23.54
N ILE A 130 0.28 -9.41 22.75
CA ILE A 130 1.60 -9.89 23.15
C ILE A 130 2.59 -8.72 23.29
N GLN A 131 2.62 -7.82 22.29
CA GLN A 131 3.57 -6.71 22.23
C GLN A 131 3.34 -5.67 23.34
N VAL A 132 2.08 -5.30 23.56
CA VAL A 132 1.67 -4.31 24.57
C VAL A 132 1.60 -4.93 25.97
N GLY A 133 1.38 -6.24 26.06
CA GLY A 133 1.21 -6.96 27.31
C GLY A 133 -0.13 -6.68 28.00
N GLU A 134 -0.25 -7.19 29.23
CA GLU A 134 -1.51 -7.14 30.00
C GLU A 134 -1.84 -5.73 30.51
N THR A 135 -0.83 -4.92 30.82
CA THR A 135 -1.00 -3.61 31.47
C THR A 135 -0.59 -2.43 30.62
N GLY A 136 0.03 -2.65 29.46
CA GLY A 136 0.51 -1.56 28.61
C GLY A 136 -0.62 -0.72 28.02
N HIS A 137 -0.37 0.58 27.88
CA HIS A 137 -1.27 1.51 27.21
C HIS A 137 -0.71 1.93 25.85
N VAL A 138 -1.61 2.30 24.94
CA VAL A 138 -1.28 2.76 23.58
C VAL A 138 -1.98 4.08 23.32
N ILE A 139 -1.24 5.09 22.87
CA ILE A 139 -1.82 6.35 22.38
C ILE A 139 -1.88 6.28 20.85
N GLY A 140 -2.91 6.86 20.23
CA GLY A 140 -3.01 6.89 18.77
C GLY A 140 -3.57 8.20 18.24
N ALA A 141 -2.98 8.70 17.17
CA ALA A 141 -3.55 9.81 16.41
C ALA A 141 -4.63 9.31 15.44
N VAL A 142 -5.86 9.80 15.57
CA VAL A 142 -6.98 9.42 14.72
C VAL A 142 -7.50 10.65 13.96
N SER A 143 -7.36 10.64 12.63
CA SER A 143 -7.76 11.75 11.77
C SER A 143 -9.22 11.67 11.30
N GLY A 144 -9.85 10.49 11.43
CA GLY A 144 -11.15 10.19 10.84
C GLY A 144 -11.08 9.58 9.43
N GLY A 145 -9.89 9.58 8.82
CA GLY A 145 -9.58 8.81 7.61
C GLY A 145 -9.76 7.30 7.84
N VAL A 146 -9.93 6.56 6.75
CA VAL A 146 -10.21 5.11 6.79
C VAL A 146 -9.10 4.36 7.52
N ASP A 147 -7.84 4.62 7.19
CA ASP A 147 -6.69 3.89 7.74
C ASP A 147 -6.59 4.07 9.27
N SER A 148 -6.59 5.33 9.74
CA SER A 148 -6.57 5.63 11.17
C SER A 148 -7.80 5.10 11.91
N THR A 149 -8.96 5.05 11.25
CA THR A 149 -10.20 4.50 11.83
C THR A 149 -10.11 2.98 11.98
N VAL A 150 -9.65 2.27 10.95
CA VAL A 150 -9.49 0.81 10.99
C VAL A 150 -8.44 0.43 12.03
N ALA A 151 -7.30 1.12 12.05
CA ALA A 151 -6.26 0.94 13.06
C ALA A 151 -6.80 1.14 14.49
N ALA A 152 -7.59 2.19 14.71
CA ALA A 152 -8.21 2.48 16.00
C ALA A 152 -9.21 1.40 16.43
N VAL A 153 -10.03 0.88 15.50
CA VAL A 153 -10.98 -0.20 15.78
C VAL A 153 -10.25 -1.50 16.14
N LEU A 154 -9.19 -1.86 15.41
CA LEU A 154 -8.37 -3.04 15.71
C LEU A 154 -7.70 -2.91 17.08
N MET A 155 -7.17 -1.73 17.40
CA MET A 155 -6.55 -1.48 18.69
C MET A 155 -7.56 -1.57 19.85
N ASN A 156 -8.76 -1.01 19.68
CA ASN A 156 -9.83 -1.14 20.67
C ASN A 156 -10.27 -2.60 20.86
N LYS A 157 -10.32 -3.41 19.79
CA LYS A 157 -10.59 -4.86 19.92
C LYS A 157 -9.46 -5.61 20.64
N ALA A 158 -8.21 -5.18 20.46
CA ALA A 158 -7.05 -5.82 21.05
C ALA A 158 -6.93 -5.54 22.56
N ILE A 159 -7.01 -4.27 22.97
CA ILE A 159 -6.68 -3.83 24.33
C ILE A 159 -7.77 -3.00 25.01
N GLY A 160 -8.89 -2.73 24.34
CA GLY A 160 -10.05 -2.01 24.88
C GLY A 160 -9.69 -0.60 25.36
N HIS A 161 -10.16 -0.28 26.58
CA HIS A 161 -9.95 1.01 27.26
C HIS A 161 -8.48 1.40 27.50
N ARG A 162 -7.52 0.51 27.23
CA ARG A 162 -6.08 0.84 27.29
C ARG A 162 -5.59 1.57 26.04
N PHE A 163 -6.44 1.66 25.01
CA PHE A 163 -6.19 2.45 23.83
C PHE A 163 -6.78 3.86 23.98
N HIS A 164 -5.90 4.85 23.86
CA HIS A 164 -6.23 6.27 24.01
C HIS A 164 -6.13 6.96 22.66
N ALA A 165 -7.28 7.18 22.02
CA ALA A 165 -7.32 7.82 20.71
C ALA A 165 -7.43 9.35 20.85
N VAL A 166 -6.62 10.09 20.10
CA VAL A 166 -6.65 11.56 20.05
C VAL A 166 -6.89 12.01 18.62
N MET A 167 -7.93 12.80 18.42
CA MET A 167 -8.21 13.56 17.20
C MET A 167 -7.91 15.03 17.47
N VAL A 168 -7.16 15.67 16.58
CA VAL A 168 -6.91 17.11 16.62
C VAL A 168 -7.70 17.77 15.49
N ASP A 169 -8.67 18.60 15.84
CA ASP A 169 -9.35 19.47 14.89
C ASP A 169 -8.45 20.70 14.64
N ASN A 170 -7.96 20.82 13.41
CA ASN A 170 -7.07 21.88 12.98
C ASN A 170 -7.82 23.06 12.34
N GLY A 171 -9.16 23.06 12.35
CA GLY A 171 -9.99 24.09 11.74
C GLY A 171 -10.08 24.02 10.21
N CYS A 172 -9.43 23.04 9.57
CA CYS A 172 -9.41 22.83 8.12
C CYS A 172 -10.13 21.54 7.69
N LEU A 173 -10.86 20.90 8.61
CA LEU A 173 -11.67 19.72 8.30
C LEU A 173 -12.88 20.07 7.44
N ARG A 174 -13.49 19.06 6.81
CA ARG A 174 -14.75 19.26 6.07
C ARG A 174 -15.87 19.62 7.06
N LYS A 175 -16.93 20.21 6.52
CA LYS A 175 -18.11 20.60 7.30
C LYS A 175 -18.61 19.43 8.16
N ASP A 176 -18.69 19.67 9.47
CA ASP A 176 -19.13 18.73 10.50
C ASP A 176 -18.33 17.41 10.59
N GLU A 177 -17.13 17.34 9.99
CA GLU A 177 -16.32 16.12 9.96
C GLU A 177 -15.90 15.66 11.37
N ALA A 178 -15.40 16.55 12.22
CA ALA A 178 -15.04 16.21 13.61
C ALA A 178 -16.23 15.62 14.39
N LYS A 179 -17.42 16.22 14.26
CA LYS A 179 -18.64 15.74 14.90
C LYS A 179 -19.04 14.36 14.41
N ASN A 180 -18.98 14.15 13.10
CA ASN A 180 -19.33 12.86 12.48
C ASN A 180 -18.34 11.76 12.89
N VAL A 181 -17.05 12.06 12.92
CA VAL A 181 -16.00 11.14 13.37
C VAL A 181 -16.16 10.78 14.84
N LEU A 182 -16.40 11.77 15.70
CA LEU A 182 -16.69 11.54 17.13
C LEU A 182 -17.91 10.65 17.33
N LYS A 183 -19.01 10.95 16.63
CA LYS A 183 -20.24 10.14 16.71
C LYS A 183 -19.98 8.69 16.32
N ARG A 184 -19.31 8.47 15.19
CA ARG A 184 -19.00 7.13 14.67
C ARG A 184 -18.08 6.35 15.61
N LEU A 185 -16.96 6.95 16.02
CA LEU A 185 -15.93 6.23 16.78
C LEU A 185 -16.32 6.01 18.25
N ARG A 186 -16.93 7.00 18.91
CA ARG A 186 -17.42 6.82 20.29
C ARG A 186 -18.70 5.99 20.34
N GLY A 187 -19.65 6.30 19.48
CA GLY A 187 -20.98 5.67 19.49
C GLY A 187 -20.96 4.27 18.91
N ASP A 188 -20.64 4.16 17.63
CA ASP A 188 -20.79 2.90 16.88
C ASP A 188 -19.62 1.93 17.12
N CYS A 189 -18.41 2.45 17.39
CA CYS A 189 -17.20 1.63 17.57
C CYS A 189 -16.73 1.48 19.03
N GLY A 190 -17.34 2.21 19.98
CA GLY A 190 -16.99 2.14 21.40
C GLY A 190 -15.53 2.54 21.72
N ILE A 191 -14.94 3.44 20.92
CA ILE A 191 -13.57 3.92 21.09
C ILE A 191 -13.59 5.17 21.95
N ASP A 192 -12.76 5.21 22.99
CA ASP A 192 -12.52 6.44 23.75
C ASP A 192 -11.66 7.41 22.93
N LEU A 193 -12.34 8.21 22.09
CA LEU A 193 -11.73 9.21 21.24
C LEU A 193 -11.79 10.58 21.90
N LYS A 194 -10.65 11.14 22.30
CA LYS A 194 -10.54 12.55 22.70
C LYS A 194 -10.43 13.44 21.47
N CYS A 195 -11.29 14.45 21.34
CA CYS A 195 -11.16 15.47 20.31
C CYS A 195 -10.64 16.77 20.92
N VAL A 196 -9.53 17.27 20.40
CA VAL A 196 -8.94 18.56 20.77
C VAL A 196 -9.25 19.56 19.67
N ASP A 197 -10.05 20.57 20.00
CA ASP A 197 -10.23 21.72 19.13
C ASP A 197 -9.03 22.65 19.24
N ALA A 198 -8.23 22.71 18.19
CA ALA A 198 -7.06 23.57 18.08
C ALA A 198 -7.19 24.55 16.90
N SER A 199 -8.40 24.75 16.39
CA SER A 199 -8.68 25.54 15.19
C SER A 199 -8.03 26.93 15.25
N ASP A 200 -8.19 27.65 16.36
CA ASP A 200 -7.62 28.99 16.54
C ASP A 200 -6.08 28.99 16.49
N ARG A 201 -5.42 27.97 17.06
CA ARG A 201 -3.96 27.85 17.04
C ARG A 201 -3.45 27.61 15.63
N PHE A 202 -4.06 26.69 14.89
CA PHE A 202 -3.68 26.42 13.50
C PHE A 202 -3.94 27.61 12.59
N LEU A 203 -5.15 28.17 12.62
CA LEU A 203 -5.53 29.28 11.75
C LEU A 203 -4.72 30.55 12.06
N GLY A 204 -4.40 30.80 13.33
CA GLY A 204 -3.51 31.89 13.74
C GLY A 204 -2.09 31.74 13.18
N LEU A 205 -1.50 30.54 13.26
CA LEU A 205 -0.16 30.28 12.72
C LEU A 205 -0.11 30.27 11.18
N LEU A 206 -1.23 29.98 10.53
CA LEU A 206 -1.35 29.98 9.06
C LEU A 206 -1.69 31.36 8.49
N ALA A 207 -2.03 32.34 9.32
CA ALA A 207 -2.38 33.68 8.89
C ALA A 207 -1.26 34.32 8.05
N GLY A 208 -1.61 34.74 6.82
CA GLY A 208 -0.67 35.37 5.89
C GLY A 208 0.36 34.43 5.26
N VAL A 209 0.33 33.13 5.57
CA VAL A 209 1.25 32.15 4.95
C VAL A 209 0.71 31.75 3.57
N THR A 210 1.45 32.06 2.52
CA THR A 210 1.08 31.71 1.13
C THR A 210 1.82 30.47 0.63
N ASP A 211 3.10 30.33 0.99
CA ASP A 211 3.96 29.23 0.58
C ASP A 211 3.45 27.85 1.07
N PRO A 212 3.17 26.88 0.19
CA PRO A 212 2.57 25.61 0.56
C PRO A 212 3.50 24.74 1.43
N GLU A 213 4.81 24.76 1.20
CA GLU A 213 5.75 23.96 2.00
C GLU A 213 5.87 24.50 3.41
N LYS A 214 5.87 25.82 3.58
CA LYS A 214 5.80 26.48 4.87
C LYS A 214 4.50 26.13 5.60
N LYS A 215 3.35 26.09 4.91
CA LYS A 215 2.08 25.61 5.51
C LYS A 215 2.21 24.17 6.01
N ARG A 216 2.77 23.26 5.20
CA ARG A 216 2.98 21.86 5.60
C ARG A 216 3.83 21.74 6.86
N LYS A 217 4.93 22.47 6.94
CA LYS A 217 5.81 22.49 8.12
C LYS A 217 5.09 23.03 9.37
N ILE A 218 4.34 24.12 9.23
CA ILE A 218 3.56 24.70 10.33
C ILE A 218 2.50 23.71 10.83
N ILE A 219 1.73 23.11 9.91
CA ILE A 219 0.67 22.15 10.27
C ILE A 219 1.28 20.92 10.95
N GLY A 220 2.33 20.33 10.37
CA GLY A 220 3.00 19.16 10.95
C GLY A 220 3.59 19.44 12.33
N GLY A 221 4.33 20.54 12.48
CA GLY A 221 4.93 20.93 13.76
C GLY A 221 3.87 21.22 14.84
N THR A 222 2.83 21.98 14.49
CA THR A 222 1.76 22.33 15.44
C THR A 222 0.97 21.10 15.87
N PHE A 223 0.70 20.17 14.94
CA PHE A 223 0.05 18.90 15.26
C PHE A 223 0.89 18.08 16.25
N ILE A 224 2.20 17.97 16.00
CA ILE A 224 3.12 17.27 16.89
C ILE A 224 3.12 17.88 18.29
N ASP A 225 3.19 19.22 18.41
CA ASP A 225 3.17 19.90 19.70
C ASP A 225 1.91 19.56 20.50
N ILE A 226 0.74 19.71 19.86
CA ILE A 226 -0.55 19.42 20.49
C ILE A 226 -0.66 17.95 20.88
N PHE A 227 -0.24 17.05 19.99
CA PHE A 227 -0.30 15.62 20.26
C PHE A 227 0.64 15.22 21.40
N GLN A 228 1.80 15.86 21.52
CA GLN A 228 2.70 15.69 22.67
C GLN A 228 2.05 16.21 23.97
N GLU A 229 1.44 17.40 23.95
CA GLU A 229 0.72 17.95 25.11
C GLU A 229 -0.38 16.99 25.59
N GLU A 230 -1.14 16.39 24.66
CA GLU A 230 -2.16 15.40 25.00
C GLU A 230 -1.59 14.07 25.48
N SER A 231 -0.49 13.60 24.87
CA SER A 231 0.18 12.37 25.28
C SER A 231 0.68 12.48 26.72
N GLU A 232 1.25 13.62 27.10
CA GLU A 232 1.71 13.89 28.47
C GLU A 232 0.55 13.90 29.48
N LYS A 233 -0.64 14.39 29.09
CA LYS A 233 -1.84 14.35 29.95
C LYS A 233 -2.30 12.90 30.16
N ILE A 234 -2.36 12.10 29.09
CA ILE A 234 -2.74 10.69 29.16
C ILE A 234 -1.76 9.91 30.04
N ILE A 235 -0.45 10.15 29.90
CA ILE A 235 0.57 9.50 30.73
C ILE A 235 0.42 9.88 32.21
N LYS A 236 0.08 11.13 32.52
CA LYS A 236 -0.18 11.56 33.91
C LYS A 236 -1.42 10.91 34.51
N GLU A 237 -2.45 10.66 33.68
CA GLU A 237 -3.74 10.12 34.13
C GLU A 237 -3.72 8.58 34.26
N HIS A 238 -3.12 7.89 33.30
CA HIS A 238 -3.17 6.42 33.20
C HIS A 238 -1.84 5.73 33.50
N GLY A 239 -0.76 6.49 33.72
CA GLY A 239 0.57 5.96 33.95
C GLY A 239 1.36 5.75 32.65
N GLN A 240 2.35 4.86 32.68
CA GLN A 240 3.30 4.69 31.60
C GLN A 240 2.62 4.25 30.30
N CYS A 241 2.81 5.02 29.23
CA CYS A 241 2.45 4.66 27.86
C CYS A 241 3.73 4.60 27.03
N ASP A 242 4.09 3.40 26.57
CA ASP A 242 5.30 3.18 25.79
C ASP A 242 5.02 3.08 24.28
N TRP A 243 3.75 3.12 23.87
CA TRP A 243 3.36 2.76 22.51
C TRP A 243 2.57 3.87 21.81
N LEU A 244 2.86 4.05 20.53
CA LEU A 244 2.15 4.93 19.62
C LEU A 244 1.62 4.13 18.43
N LEU A 245 0.30 4.23 18.21
CA LEU A 245 -0.36 3.70 17.03
C LEU A 245 -0.15 4.64 15.83
N GLN A 246 0.31 4.10 14.70
CA GLN A 246 0.31 4.77 13.41
C GLN A 246 -0.43 3.94 12.36
N GLY A 247 -1.33 4.55 11.61
CA GLY A 247 -2.06 3.90 10.51
C GLY A 247 -1.26 3.78 9.21
N THR A 248 0.06 3.58 9.28
CA THR A 248 0.96 3.51 8.11
C THR A 248 0.56 2.33 7.22
N LEU A 249 0.37 2.57 5.92
CA LEU A 249 0.09 1.53 4.91
C LEU A 249 1.36 1.05 4.20
N TYR A 250 1.31 -0.09 3.52
CA TYR A 250 2.44 -0.64 2.75
C TYR A 250 3.01 0.31 1.68
N PRO A 251 2.19 1.08 0.92
CA PRO A 251 2.73 2.09 0.01
C PRO A 251 3.56 3.17 0.72
N ASP A 252 3.18 3.58 1.93
CA ASP A 252 3.95 4.57 2.70
C ASP A 252 5.32 4.02 3.11
N VAL A 253 5.40 2.72 3.42
CA VAL A 253 6.65 2.03 3.74
C VAL A 253 7.57 1.98 2.52
N ILE A 254 7.05 1.55 1.36
CA ILE A 254 7.83 1.48 0.11
C ILE A 254 8.35 2.87 -0.27
N GLU A 255 7.51 3.92 -0.16
CA GLU A 255 7.91 5.29 -0.46
C GLU A 255 8.99 5.81 0.50
N SER A 256 9.05 5.31 1.75
CA SER A 256 10.04 5.71 2.76
C SER A 256 11.39 4.99 2.64
N ILE A 257 11.41 3.78 2.08
CA ILE A 257 12.63 3.00 1.85
C ILE A 257 13.19 3.39 0.48
N SER A 258 13.97 4.47 0.44
CA SER A 258 14.71 4.86 -0.77
C SER A 258 15.74 3.78 -1.14
N TYR A 259 15.39 2.90 -2.06
CA TYR A 259 16.35 1.97 -2.67
C TYR A 259 17.21 2.74 -3.67
N LYS A 260 18.37 3.23 -3.20
CA LYS A 260 19.53 3.70 -3.99
C LYS A 260 19.20 4.57 -5.23
N GLY A 261 18.92 5.85 -5.00
CA GLY A 261 18.91 6.88 -6.06
C GLY A 261 18.16 8.14 -5.60
N PRO A 262 18.30 9.30 -6.28
CA PRO A 262 17.63 10.53 -5.88
C PRO A 262 16.15 10.45 -6.24
N SER A 263 15.41 9.61 -5.50
CA SER A 263 13.95 9.71 -5.46
C SER A 263 13.66 11.06 -4.82
N ALA A 264 12.99 11.94 -5.58
CA ALA A 264 12.46 13.17 -5.00
C ALA A 264 11.66 12.75 -3.77
N THR A 265 12.00 13.32 -2.61
CA THR A 265 11.33 13.03 -1.35
C THR A 265 9.91 13.60 -1.43
N ILE A 266 9.02 12.89 -2.13
CA ILE A 266 7.67 13.33 -2.47
C ILE A 266 6.82 13.49 -1.20
N LYS A 267 7.25 12.89 -0.08
CA LYS A 267 6.65 13.08 1.24
C LYS A 267 7.73 13.09 2.33
N THR A 268 8.32 14.25 2.60
CA THR A 268 9.31 14.39 3.69
C THR A 268 8.71 14.15 5.09
N HIS A 269 7.37 14.22 5.26
CA HIS A 269 6.72 14.25 6.57
C HIS A 269 5.38 13.49 6.66
N HIS A 270 5.10 12.55 5.75
CA HIS A 270 3.90 11.71 5.92
C HIS A 270 4.29 10.32 6.43
N ASN A 271 3.72 10.00 7.59
CA ASN A 271 3.64 8.70 8.26
C ASN A 271 4.95 8.09 8.82
N VAL A 272 6.10 8.28 8.19
CA VAL A 272 7.38 7.66 8.64
C VAL A 272 8.44 8.69 9.09
N GLY A 273 8.07 9.98 9.08
CA GLY A 273 8.92 11.10 9.49
C GLY A 273 9.02 11.19 11.00
N GLY A 274 9.97 10.45 11.56
CA GLY A 274 10.47 10.42 12.94
C GLY A 274 9.70 11.29 13.94
N LEU A 275 9.05 10.62 14.90
CA LEU A 275 8.59 11.26 16.13
C LEU A 275 9.70 12.18 16.67
N PRO A 276 9.37 13.34 17.25
CA PRO A 276 10.35 14.20 17.88
C PRO A 276 11.27 13.37 18.77
N ALA A 277 12.57 13.70 18.84
CA ALA A 277 13.50 12.99 19.72
C ALA A 277 13.06 12.99 21.20
N SER A 278 12.18 13.92 21.58
CA SER A 278 11.52 13.99 22.89
C SER A 278 10.48 12.88 23.12
N MET A 279 9.86 12.34 22.06
CA MET A 279 8.81 11.34 22.14
C MET A 279 9.40 9.93 22.13
N ARG A 280 9.58 9.37 23.33
CA ARG A 280 10.16 8.03 23.57
C ARG A 280 9.13 6.90 23.42
N LEU A 281 8.26 6.99 22.42
CA LEU A 281 7.23 5.98 22.15
C LEU A 281 7.72 4.99 21.09
N LYS A 282 7.40 3.71 21.30
CA LYS A 282 7.59 2.62 20.34
C LYS A 282 6.38 2.56 19.41
N LEU A 283 6.60 2.25 18.15
CA LEU A 283 5.53 2.26 17.13
C LEU A 283 4.78 0.93 17.06
N ILE A 284 3.48 1.03 16.82
CA ILE A 284 2.60 -0.08 16.41
C ILE A 284 1.94 0.32 15.09
N GLU A 285 2.18 -0.45 14.03
CA GLU A 285 1.76 -0.13 12.65
C GLU A 285 0.89 -1.27 12.06
N PRO A 286 -0.42 -1.31 12.36
CA PRO A 286 -1.33 -2.41 11.98
C PRO A 286 -1.41 -2.74 10.50
N LEU A 287 -1.26 -1.72 9.66
CA LEU A 287 -1.59 -1.78 8.26
C LEU A 287 -0.32 -1.79 7.40
N ARG A 288 0.84 -1.99 8.03
CA ARG A 288 2.14 -1.85 7.40
C ARG A 288 2.35 -2.80 6.21
N GLU A 289 1.68 -3.95 6.22
CA GLU A 289 1.77 -4.97 5.17
C GLU A 289 0.54 -4.97 4.23
N LEU A 290 -0.35 -3.98 4.38
CA LEU A 290 -1.61 -3.84 3.63
C LEU A 290 -1.60 -2.65 2.65
#